data_AF-H8GQW3-F1
#
_entry.id   AF-H8GQW3-F1
#
_cell.length_a   1.000
_cell.length_b   1.000
_cell.length_c   1.000
_cell.angle_alpha   90.00
_cell.angle_beta   90.00
_cell.angle_gamma   90.00
#
_symmetry.space_group_name_H-M   'P 1'
#
loop_
_entity.id
_entity.type
_entity.pdbx_description
1 polymer ?
#
loop_
_entity_poly.entity_id
_entity_poly.type
_entity_poly.pdbx_seq_one_letter_code
_entity_poly.pdbx_strand_id
1 'polypeptide(L)'
;MSPSSLPISPYPADLSRRDLRRMINVVRLLHKLSENAGYRNYLESLLPASARFDPGNQAVMMGYDFHVSETGPKLIEVNTNAGGIWYANLSHDPMAVEFSARVGSKLLKTFCDDYGLFRRNAVARPERIVILDENPTGQPLYSEMRIFVLMFEKAGIEAVIAPPEAIETQASGLSLGGKPVEMIYNRHCDFYLNASPLDHIREAYLKRQVCLSPNPRAYGLLADKRRMMLWCRPVLMRGFGLADAELSILAETIPETLLLRELTADEAWRTRKQWVFKPDTGYASRGVYVGEKLTRHKLAELDPENTLIQRRIHPSMTPGAPQQAFKTDYRLFVYRDRILGAAARIYQGQVTNLRTENGGFAKIRLTV
;
A
#
# COMPACT_ATOMS: atom_id res chain seq x y z
N MET A 1 0.18 -22.39 15.61
CA MET A 1 1.56 -21.94 15.27
C MET A 1 2.19 -21.42 16.55
N SER A 2 3.42 -21.82 16.88
CA SER A 2 4.15 -21.23 18.02
C SER A 2 4.27 -19.71 17.80
N PRO A 3 4.12 -18.85 18.83
CA PRO A 3 4.34 -17.40 18.74
C PRO A 3 5.71 -17.02 18.15
N SER A 4 6.69 -17.92 18.21
CA SER A 4 8.07 -17.72 17.74
C SER A 4 8.26 -17.67 16.21
N SER A 5 7.19 -17.77 15.40
CA SER A 5 7.28 -17.76 13.93
C SER A 5 6.55 -16.60 13.24
N LEU A 6 5.86 -15.74 13.98
CA LEU A 6 5.15 -14.59 13.41
C LEU A 6 6.12 -13.41 13.27
N PRO A 7 6.04 -12.60 12.20
CA PRO A 7 6.93 -11.47 11.97
C PRO A 7 6.54 -10.29 12.88
N ILE A 8 6.71 -10.47 14.18
CA ILE A 8 6.39 -9.48 15.22
C ILE A 8 7.63 -9.29 16.07
N SER A 9 8.02 -8.03 16.20
CA SER A 9 9.16 -7.65 17.00
C SER A 9 8.78 -7.46 18.46
N PRO A 10 9.62 -7.91 19.41
CA PRO A 10 9.48 -7.53 20.82
C PRO A 10 9.92 -6.09 21.09
N TYR A 11 10.60 -5.43 20.14
CA TYR A 11 11.18 -4.10 20.34
C TYR A 11 10.22 -3.02 19.82
N PRO A 12 9.72 -2.12 20.69
CA PRO A 12 8.90 -1.01 20.26
C PRO A 12 9.74 0.07 19.57
N ALA A 13 9.20 0.67 18.51
CA ALA A 13 9.80 1.79 17.81
C ALA A 13 9.21 3.12 18.28
N ASP A 14 10.06 4.09 18.55
CA ASP A 14 9.63 5.41 19.00
C ASP A 14 9.19 6.28 17.81
N LEU A 15 8.10 7.04 17.95
CA LEU A 15 7.63 7.99 16.95
C LEU A 15 7.08 9.24 17.63
N SER A 16 7.57 10.43 17.27
CA SER A 16 7.07 11.66 17.87
C SER A 16 5.62 11.94 17.45
N ARG A 17 4.84 12.54 18.35
CA ARG A 17 3.48 12.99 18.04
C ARG A 17 3.47 14.02 16.90
N ARG A 18 4.52 14.84 16.82
CA ARG A 18 4.71 15.82 15.74
C ARG A 18 4.86 15.12 14.39
N ASP A 19 5.68 14.08 14.29
CA ASP A 19 5.91 13.36 13.04
C ASP A 19 4.68 12.56 12.62
N LEU A 20 4.01 11.90 13.57
CA LEU A 20 2.74 11.22 13.27
C LEU A 20 1.71 12.19 12.67
N ARG A 21 1.58 13.41 13.23
CA ARG A 21 0.68 14.44 12.66
C ARG A 21 1.07 14.82 11.23
N ARG A 22 2.37 14.98 10.94
CA ARG A 22 2.86 15.29 9.58
C ARG A 22 2.56 14.16 8.60
N MET A 23 2.75 12.90 9.03
CA MET A 23 2.36 11.72 8.24
C MET A 23 0.86 11.69 7.92
N ILE A 24 0.02 11.97 8.92
CA ILE A 24 -1.45 12.03 8.73
C ILE A 24 -1.85 13.17 7.78
N ASN A 25 -1.21 14.33 7.89
CA ASN A 25 -1.50 15.49 7.04
C ASN A 25 -1.20 15.21 5.56
N VAL A 26 -0.05 14.60 5.24
CA VAL A 26 0.24 14.23 3.85
C VAL A 26 -0.71 13.15 3.34
N VAL A 27 -1.08 12.15 4.15
CA VAL A 27 -2.09 11.15 3.76
C VAL A 27 -3.41 11.80 3.36
N ARG A 28 -3.91 12.72 4.19
CA ARG A 28 -5.16 13.44 3.92
C ARG A 28 -5.06 14.33 2.68
N LEU A 29 -3.92 15.00 2.50
CA LEU A 29 -3.66 15.82 1.31
C LEU A 29 -3.63 14.95 0.03
N LEU A 30 -2.99 13.79 0.07
CA LEU A 30 -2.97 12.87 -1.07
C LEU A 30 -4.37 12.32 -1.38
N HIS A 31 -5.18 12.01 -0.35
CA HIS A 31 -6.59 11.67 -0.58
C HIS A 31 -7.34 12.82 -1.26
N LYS A 32 -7.22 14.06 -0.77
CA LYS A 32 -7.82 15.24 -1.41
C LYS A 32 -7.34 15.40 -2.85
N LEU A 33 -6.05 15.21 -3.12
CA LEU A 33 -5.48 15.27 -4.46
C LEU A 33 -6.08 14.18 -5.36
N SER A 34 -6.30 12.97 -4.85
CA SER A 34 -6.98 11.90 -5.59
C SER A 34 -8.44 12.22 -5.95
N GLU A 35 -9.07 13.18 -5.26
CA GLU A 35 -10.41 13.69 -5.55
C GLU A 35 -10.40 14.92 -6.48
N ASN A 36 -9.22 15.51 -6.73
CA ASN A 36 -9.08 16.70 -7.58
C ASN A 36 -9.27 16.38 -9.07
N ALA A 37 -10.16 17.13 -9.73
CA ALA A 37 -10.48 16.94 -11.14
C ALA A 37 -9.30 17.23 -12.08
N GLY A 38 -8.51 18.28 -11.79
CA GLY A 38 -7.32 18.63 -12.60
C GLY A 38 -6.26 17.53 -12.55
N TYR A 39 -6.02 16.97 -11.35
CA TYR A 39 -5.11 15.85 -11.16
C TYR A 39 -5.59 14.58 -11.90
N ARG A 40 -6.88 14.23 -11.77
CA ARG A 40 -7.46 13.09 -12.49
C ARG A 40 -7.36 13.25 -14.00
N ASN A 41 -7.72 14.42 -14.53
CA ASN A 41 -7.65 14.71 -15.95
C ASN A 41 -6.23 14.66 -16.48
N TYR A 42 -5.25 15.17 -15.74
CA TYR A 42 -3.83 15.07 -16.09
C TYR A 42 -3.35 13.61 -16.20
N LEU A 43 -3.89 12.73 -15.36
CA LEU A 43 -3.53 11.31 -15.35
C LEU A 43 -4.29 10.48 -16.39
N GLU A 44 -5.38 10.98 -16.96
CA GLU A 44 -6.27 10.22 -17.85
C GLU A 44 -5.52 9.58 -19.02
N SER A 45 -4.58 10.30 -19.66
CA SER A 45 -3.79 9.76 -20.78
C SER A 45 -2.64 8.85 -20.34
N LEU A 46 -2.29 8.86 -19.04
CA LEU A 46 -1.17 8.12 -18.47
C LEU A 46 -1.60 6.79 -17.82
N LEU A 47 -2.92 6.57 -17.71
CA LEU A 47 -3.49 5.42 -17.01
C LEU A 47 -4.03 4.38 -18.01
N PRO A 48 -3.86 3.08 -17.73
CA PRO A 48 -4.52 2.04 -18.50
C PRO A 48 -6.04 2.10 -18.33
N ALA A 49 -6.78 1.46 -19.24
CA ALA A 49 -8.24 1.48 -19.24
C ALA A 49 -8.88 1.08 -17.89
N SER A 50 -8.31 0.09 -17.20
CA SER A 50 -8.77 -0.35 -15.88
C SER A 50 -8.67 0.74 -14.81
N ALA A 51 -7.66 1.62 -14.88
CA ALA A 51 -7.50 2.70 -13.91
C ALA A 51 -8.23 4.00 -14.30
N ARG A 52 -8.60 4.16 -15.57
CA ARG A 52 -9.46 5.27 -16.03
C ARG A 52 -10.91 5.09 -15.63
N PHE A 53 -11.40 3.84 -15.63
CA PHE A 53 -12.75 3.52 -15.20
C PHE A 53 -12.98 3.88 -13.73
N ASP A 54 -14.05 4.62 -13.46
CA ASP A 54 -14.46 5.01 -12.11
C ASP A 54 -15.58 4.09 -11.58
N PRO A 55 -15.28 3.13 -10.69
CA PRO A 55 -16.27 2.23 -10.13
C PRO A 55 -17.10 2.88 -9.01
N GLY A 56 -16.80 4.12 -8.60
CA GLY A 56 -17.48 4.85 -7.54
C GLY A 56 -17.05 4.49 -6.11
N ASN A 57 -16.51 3.29 -5.90
CA ASN A 57 -15.89 2.90 -4.63
C ASN A 57 -14.40 3.27 -4.57
N GLN A 58 -13.81 3.14 -3.38
CA GLN A 58 -12.46 3.56 -3.04
C GLN A 58 -11.55 2.34 -2.87
N ALA A 59 -10.62 2.38 -1.92
CA ALA A 59 -9.77 1.25 -1.53
C ALA A 59 -9.96 0.98 -0.04
N VAL A 60 -10.49 -0.19 0.31
CA VAL A 60 -10.88 -0.58 1.68
C VAL A 60 -9.78 -0.43 2.72
N MET A 61 -8.52 -0.56 2.30
CA MET A 61 -7.35 -0.39 3.17
C MET A 61 -6.08 -0.12 2.34
N MET A 62 -5.59 1.11 2.42
CA MET A 62 -4.30 1.52 1.86
C MET A 62 -3.22 1.56 2.95
N GLY A 63 -1.95 1.51 2.53
CA GLY A 63 -0.77 1.57 3.37
C GLY A 63 0.15 2.69 2.91
N TYR A 64 0.55 3.57 3.81
CA TYR A 64 1.48 4.67 3.52
C TYR A 64 2.73 4.48 4.37
N ASP A 65 3.87 4.30 3.72
CA ASP A 65 5.12 3.91 4.35
C ASP A 65 6.08 5.09 4.43
N PHE A 66 6.70 5.27 5.59
CA PHE A 66 7.55 6.41 5.90
C PHE A 66 8.87 5.98 6.49
N HIS A 67 9.94 6.65 6.09
CA HIS A 67 11.15 6.77 6.91
C HIS A 67 11.08 8.08 7.69
N VAL A 68 11.53 8.08 8.94
CA VAL A 68 11.66 9.30 9.75
C VAL A 68 13.12 9.71 9.80
N SER A 69 13.41 10.90 9.25
CA SER A 69 14.74 11.51 9.26
C SER A 69 14.83 12.63 10.31
N GLU A 70 16.00 13.22 10.47
CA GLU A 70 16.20 14.42 11.33
C GLU A 70 15.28 15.59 10.95
N THR A 71 14.91 15.70 9.67
CA THR A 71 13.98 16.74 9.17
C THR A 71 12.49 16.32 9.26
N GLY A 72 12.22 15.14 9.80
CA GLY A 72 10.90 14.53 9.95
C GLY A 72 10.59 13.43 8.93
N PRO A 73 9.30 13.03 8.84
CA PRO A 73 8.86 11.87 8.07
C PRO A 73 8.89 12.16 6.57
N LYS A 74 9.37 11.18 5.81
CA LYS A 74 9.35 11.17 4.34
C LYS A 74 8.59 9.96 3.86
N LEU A 75 7.57 10.17 3.04
CA LEU A 75 6.81 9.11 2.40
C LEU A 75 7.72 8.39 1.41
N ILE A 76 7.86 7.07 1.52
CA ILE A 76 8.69 6.26 0.64
C ILE A 76 7.86 5.40 -0.32
N GLU A 77 6.63 5.06 0.04
CA GLU A 77 5.74 4.22 -0.77
C GLU A 77 4.27 4.37 -0.34
N VAL A 78 3.36 4.19 -1.30
CA VAL A 78 1.93 4.01 -1.06
C VAL A 78 1.52 2.66 -1.64
N ASN A 79 0.77 1.88 -0.87
CA ASN A 79 0.36 0.51 -1.18
C ASN A 79 -1.17 0.41 -1.14
N THR A 80 -1.82 -0.08 -2.19
CA THR A 80 -3.28 -0.25 -2.22
C THR A 80 -3.76 -1.57 -1.61
N ASN A 81 -3.01 -2.66 -1.75
CA ASN A 81 -3.34 -3.97 -1.17
C ASN A 81 -2.69 -4.18 0.21
N ALA A 82 -2.64 -3.11 1.01
CA ALA A 82 -1.82 -3.07 2.21
C ALA A 82 -2.21 -4.16 3.22
N GLY A 83 -1.36 -5.16 3.37
CA GLY A 83 -1.45 -6.10 4.49
C GLY A 83 -0.60 -5.68 5.68
N GLY A 84 -0.74 -6.41 6.78
CA GLY A 84 0.04 -6.20 8.00
C GLY A 84 -0.75 -5.67 9.19
N ILE A 85 -2.02 -5.29 9.03
CA ILE A 85 -2.81 -4.71 10.11
C ILE A 85 -3.11 -5.71 11.22
N TRP A 86 -3.20 -7.00 10.89
CA TRP A 86 -3.33 -8.06 11.88
C TRP A 86 -2.06 -8.18 12.74
N TYR A 87 -0.89 -8.20 12.09
CA TYR A 87 0.39 -8.26 12.78
C TYR A 87 0.69 -6.99 13.58
N ALA A 88 0.25 -5.83 13.09
CA ALA A 88 0.24 -4.60 13.86
C ALA A 88 -0.59 -4.76 15.14
N ASN A 89 -1.79 -5.33 15.07
CA ASN A 89 -2.61 -5.60 16.26
C ASN A 89 -1.94 -6.59 17.22
N LEU A 90 -1.37 -7.68 16.70
CA LEU A 90 -0.64 -8.67 17.49
C LEU A 90 0.61 -8.08 18.18
N SER A 91 1.25 -7.05 17.63
CA SER A 91 2.36 -6.36 18.32
C SER A 91 1.91 -5.64 19.61
N HIS A 92 0.60 -5.40 19.76
CA HIS A 92 -0.01 -4.86 20.98
C HIS A 92 -0.60 -5.96 21.86
N ASP A 93 -1.12 -7.04 21.26
CA ASP A 93 -1.71 -8.18 21.95
C ASP A 93 -1.26 -9.50 21.27
N PRO A 94 -0.11 -10.06 21.68
CA PRO A 94 0.47 -11.24 21.03
C PRO A 94 -0.39 -12.51 21.14
N MET A 95 -1.35 -12.55 22.06
CA MET A 95 -2.21 -13.70 22.30
C MET A 95 -3.53 -13.63 21.51
N ALA A 96 -3.78 -12.52 20.79
CA ALA A 96 -5.00 -12.40 20.01
C ALA A 96 -5.05 -13.49 18.93
N VAL A 97 -6.22 -14.11 18.79
CA VAL A 97 -6.50 -15.12 17.74
C VAL A 97 -7.38 -14.56 16.62
N GLU A 98 -7.92 -13.35 16.81
CA GLU A 98 -8.77 -12.60 15.89
C GLU A 98 -8.71 -11.10 16.21
N PHE A 99 -9.26 -10.26 15.34
CA PHE A 99 -9.41 -8.84 15.66
C PHE A 99 -10.34 -8.64 16.86
N SER A 100 -9.94 -7.77 17.80
CA SER A 100 -10.86 -7.27 18.83
C SER A 100 -12.13 -6.69 18.20
N ALA A 101 -13.27 -6.76 18.90
CA ALA A 101 -14.56 -6.26 18.39
C ALA A 101 -14.46 -4.82 17.85
N ARG A 102 -13.76 -3.93 18.56
CA ARG A 102 -13.54 -2.55 18.14
C ARG A 102 -12.78 -2.44 16.81
N VAL A 103 -11.68 -3.19 16.65
CA VAL A 103 -10.87 -3.16 15.42
C VAL A 103 -11.63 -3.83 14.28
N GLY A 104 -12.23 -5.00 14.54
CA GLY A 104 -13.03 -5.75 13.58
C GLY A 104 -14.19 -4.93 13.03
N SER A 105 -15.00 -4.30 13.88
CA SER A 105 -16.10 -3.42 13.44
C SER A 105 -15.61 -2.22 12.63
N LYS A 106 -14.46 -1.62 13.01
CA LYS A 106 -13.88 -0.49 12.25
C LYS A 106 -13.44 -0.92 10.85
N LEU A 107 -12.82 -2.10 10.72
CA LEU A 107 -12.38 -2.64 9.43
C LEU A 107 -13.57 -3.09 8.59
N LEU A 108 -14.48 -3.89 9.14
CA LEU A 108 -15.71 -4.30 8.47
C LEU A 108 -16.50 -3.11 7.90
N LYS A 109 -16.53 -1.99 8.64
CA LYS A 109 -17.17 -0.75 8.17
C LYS A 109 -16.54 -0.23 6.88
N THR A 110 -15.23 -0.34 6.68
CA THR A 110 -14.61 0.13 5.42
C THR A 110 -15.11 -0.68 4.22
N PHE A 111 -15.26 -1.99 4.37
CA PHE A 111 -15.81 -2.87 3.33
C PHE A 111 -17.29 -2.56 3.03
N CYS A 112 -18.10 -2.36 4.07
CA CYS A 112 -19.51 -2.01 3.89
C CYS A 112 -19.68 -0.61 3.27
N ASP A 113 -18.90 0.38 3.72
CA ASP A 113 -18.90 1.74 3.16
C ASP A 113 -18.50 1.69 1.66
N ASP A 114 -17.47 0.93 1.30
CA ASP A 114 -17.00 0.80 -0.08
C ASP A 114 -18.03 0.11 -0.99
N TYR A 115 -18.64 -0.96 -0.49
CA TYR A 115 -19.71 -1.65 -1.19
C TYR A 115 -20.95 -0.75 -1.35
N GLY A 116 -21.30 0.01 -0.32
CA GLY A 116 -22.38 0.99 -0.38
C GLY A 116 -22.15 2.09 -1.42
N LEU A 117 -20.91 2.57 -1.55
CA LEU A 117 -20.52 3.50 -2.62
C LEU A 117 -20.67 2.86 -4.00
N PHE A 118 -20.18 1.63 -4.18
CA PHE A 118 -20.30 0.87 -5.43
C PHE A 118 -21.78 0.68 -5.85
N ARG A 119 -22.64 0.28 -4.90
CA ARG A 119 -24.08 0.07 -5.11
C ARG A 119 -24.89 1.36 -5.14
N ARG A 120 -24.28 2.52 -4.83
CA ARG A 120 -24.97 3.80 -4.61
C ARG A 120 -26.09 3.70 -3.57
N ASN A 121 -25.86 2.90 -2.54
CA ASN A 121 -26.78 2.65 -1.44
C ASN A 121 -25.97 2.52 -0.14
N ALA A 122 -26.05 3.53 0.73
CA ALA A 122 -25.22 3.62 1.94
C ALA A 122 -25.46 2.50 2.96
N VAL A 123 -26.59 1.78 2.89
CA VAL A 123 -26.90 0.65 3.79
C VAL A 123 -26.68 -0.71 3.13
N ALA A 124 -26.28 -0.75 1.85
CA ALA A 124 -25.96 -2.01 1.17
C ALA A 124 -24.74 -2.68 1.81
N ARG A 125 -24.80 -4.00 1.94
CA ARG A 125 -23.71 -4.84 2.43
C ARG A 125 -23.55 -6.04 1.50
N PRO A 126 -22.33 -6.50 1.24
CA PRO A 126 -22.14 -7.66 0.39
C PRO A 126 -22.57 -8.92 1.14
N GLU A 127 -23.25 -9.84 0.47
CA GLU A 127 -23.53 -11.17 1.04
C GLU A 127 -22.30 -12.06 0.98
N ARG A 128 -21.44 -11.84 -0.03
CA ARG A 128 -20.23 -12.63 -0.25
C ARG A 128 -19.02 -11.80 -0.69
N ILE A 129 -17.88 -12.09 -0.06
CA ILE A 129 -16.57 -11.50 -0.37
C ILE A 129 -15.59 -12.60 -0.79
N VAL A 130 -14.88 -12.38 -1.89
CA VAL A 130 -13.72 -13.21 -2.26
C VAL A 130 -12.43 -12.45 -1.97
N ILE A 131 -11.53 -13.04 -1.18
CA ILE A 131 -10.18 -12.52 -0.99
C ILE A 131 -9.29 -13.12 -2.09
N LEU A 132 -8.90 -12.29 -3.05
CA LEU A 132 -8.24 -12.71 -4.29
C LEU A 132 -6.71 -12.62 -4.17
N ASP A 133 -6.00 -13.73 -4.35
CA ASP A 133 -4.53 -13.78 -4.48
C ASP A 133 -4.13 -14.95 -5.38
N GLU A 134 -3.06 -14.80 -6.19
CA GLU A 134 -2.60 -15.85 -7.13
C GLU A 134 -2.19 -17.15 -6.43
N ASN A 135 -1.47 -17.03 -5.31
CA ASN A 135 -1.02 -18.18 -4.53
C ASN A 135 -1.18 -17.87 -3.03
N PRO A 136 -2.42 -17.89 -2.52
CA PRO A 136 -2.72 -17.35 -1.19
C PRO A 136 -1.90 -18.02 -0.09
N THR A 137 -1.78 -19.36 -0.12
CA THR A 137 -1.07 -20.14 0.92
C THR A 137 0.45 -19.92 0.90
N GLY A 138 1.00 -19.50 -0.25
CA GLY A 138 2.40 -19.10 -0.39
C GLY A 138 2.72 -17.69 0.12
N GLN A 139 1.70 -16.87 0.41
CA GLN A 139 1.92 -15.50 0.86
C GLN A 139 2.35 -15.43 2.32
N PRO A 140 3.35 -14.58 2.68
CA PRO A 140 3.73 -14.35 4.08
C PRO A 140 2.57 -13.89 4.97
N LEU A 141 1.54 -13.28 4.36
CA LEU A 141 0.38 -12.70 5.04
C LEU A 141 -0.89 -13.55 4.90
N TYR A 142 -0.77 -14.84 4.55
CA TYR A 142 -1.92 -15.74 4.41
C TYR A 142 -2.74 -15.85 5.70
N SER A 143 -2.09 -15.90 6.87
CA SER A 143 -2.81 -15.97 8.15
C SER A 143 -3.66 -14.73 8.39
N GLU A 144 -3.21 -13.55 7.98
CA GLU A 144 -4.04 -12.33 8.02
C GLU A 144 -5.27 -12.46 7.10
N MET A 145 -5.14 -13.03 5.90
CA MET A 145 -6.31 -13.27 5.04
C MET A 145 -7.35 -14.16 5.74
N ARG A 146 -6.90 -15.18 6.48
CA ARG A 146 -7.78 -16.04 7.29
C ARG A 146 -8.47 -15.28 8.43
N ILE A 147 -7.79 -14.32 9.06
CA ILE A 147 -8.41 -13.46 10.09
C ILE A 147 -9.48 -12.56 9.47
N PHE A 148 -9.28 -12.05 8.25
CA PHE A 148 -10.31 -11.32 7.53
C PHE A 148 -11.53 -12.20 7.21
N VAL A 149 -11.33 -13.46 6.77
CA VAL A 149 -12.44 -14.42 6.59
C VAL A 149 -13.24 -14.56 7.88
N LEU A 150 -12.57 -14.83 9.01
CA LEU A 150 -13.23 -14.97 10.31
C LEU A 150 -14.04 -13.72 10.69
N MET A 151 -13.49 -12.53 10.43
CA MET A 151 -14.15 -11.25 10.69
C MET A 151 -15.43 -11.09 9.85
N PHE A 152 -15.41 -11.46 8.56
CA PHE A 152 -16.57 -11.39 7.68
C PHE A 152 -17.64 -12.40 8.07
N GLU A 153 -17.26 -13.65 8.35
CA GLU A 153 -18.19 -14.71 8.74
C GLU A 153 -18.94 -14.37 10.03
N LYS A 154 -18.24 -13.81 11.04
CA LYS A 154 -18.88 -13.30 12.27
C LYS A 154 -19.88 -12.18 12.03
N ALA A 155 -19.73 -11.47 10.92
CA ALA A 155 -20.64 -10.40 10.52
C ALA A 155 -21.78 -10.88 9.61
N GLY A 156 -21.88 -12.20 9.38
CA GLY A 156 -22.88 -12.82 8.51
C GLY A 156 -22.57 -12.68 7.01
N ILE A 157 -21.31 -12.42 6.64
CA ILE A 157 -20.87 -12.29 5.25
C ILE A 157 -20.05 -13.52 4.89
N GLU A 158 -20.45 -14.27 3.86
CA GLU A 158 -19.69 -15.41 3.37
C GLU A 158 -18.35 -14.92 2.81
N ALA A 159 -17.23 -15.52 3.23
CA ALA A 159 -15.91 -15.12 2.77
C ALA A 159 -15.06 -16.31 2.35
N VAL A 160 -14.43 -16.23 1.17
CA VAL A 160 -13.58 -17.29 0.65
C VAL A 160 -12.27 -16.70 0.12
N ILE A 161 -11.15 -17.36 0.39
CA ILE A 161 -9.85 -17.03 -0.22
C ILE A 161 -9.71 -17.90 -1.47
N ALA A 162 -9.49 -17.28 -2.62
CA ALA A 162 -9.41 -18.02 -3.89
C ALA A 162 -8.45 -17.36 -4.88
N PRO A 163 -7.79 -18.15 -5.75
CA PRO A 163 -7.04 -17.61 -6.87
C PRO A 163 -7.97 -17.22 -8.03
N PRO A 164 -7.50 -16.40 -8.99
CA PRO A 164 -8.32 -15.92 -10.11
C PRO A 164 -8.98 -17.05 -10.91
N GLU A 165 -8.30 -18.16 -11.10
CA GLU A 165 -8.72 -19.31 -11.93
C GLU A 165 -9.91 -20.06 -11.32
N ALA A 166 -10.16 -19.91 -10.03
CA ALA A 166 -11.32 -20.51 -9.37
C ALA A 166 -12.60 -19.67 -9.57
N ILE A 167 -12.48 -18.43 -10.04
CA ILE A 167 -13.61 -17.52 -10.24
C ILE A 167 -14.12 -17.69 -11.67
N GLU A 168 -15.40 -18.01 -11.79
CA GLU A 168 -16.09 -18.24 -13.06
C GLU A 168 -16.87 -17.00 -13.49
N THR A 169 -17.08 -16.86 -14.80
CA THR A 169 -17.95 -15.82 -15.36
C THR A 169 -19.37 -16.35 -15.57
N GLN A 170 -20.37 -15.57 -15.18
CA GLN A 170 -21.78 -15.79 -15.47
C GLN A 170 -22.38 -14.54 -16.14
N ALA A 171 -23.59 -14.66 -16.70
CA ALA A 171 -24.26 -13.53 -17.36
C ALA A 171 -24.42 -12.30 -16.43
N SER A 172 -24.61 -12.52 -15.13
CA SER A 172 -24.78 -11.47 -14.12
C SER A 172 -23.47 -10.93 -13.53
N GLY A 173 -22.31 -11.51 -13.84
CA GLY A 173 -21.02 -11.11 -13.28
C GLY A 173 -20.09 -12.29 -12.97
N LEU A 174 -19.55 -12.34 -11.77
CA LEU A 174 -18.62 -13.37 -11.32
C LEU A 174 -19.29 -14.33 -10.34
N SER A 175 -18.86 -15.59 -10.34
CA SER A 175 -19.28 -16.61 -9.38
C SER A 175 -18.11 -17.47 -8.90
N LEU A 176 -18.24 -18.06 -7.71
CA LEU A 176 -17.28 -19.02 -7.17
C LEU A 176 -18.05 -20.21 -6.58
N GLY A 177 -17.91 -21.40 -7.16
CA GLY A 177 -18.70 -22.56 -6.75
C GLY A 177 -20.21 -22.34 -6.93
N GLY A 178 -20.62 -21.78 -8.08
CA GLY A 178 -22.03 -21.56 -8.45
C GLY A 178 -22.74 -20.39 -7.74
N LYS A 179 -22.11 -19.75 -6.76
CA LYS A 179 -22.67 -18.63 -6.00
C LYS A 179 -22.08 -17.28 -6.46
N PRO A 180 -22.88 -16.21 -6.56
CA PRO A 180 -22.39 -14.88 -6.97
C PRO A 180 -21.25 -14.34 -6.10
N VAL A 181 -20.34 -13.61 -6.71
CA VAL A 181 -19.28 -12.84 -6.04
C VAL A 181 -19.62 -11.36 -6.15
N GLU A 182 -20.05 -10.75 -5.04
CA GLU A 182 -20.48 -9.35 -5.02
C GLU A 182 -19.32 -8.39 -4.81
N MET A 183 -18.34 -8.79 -4.00
CA MET A 183 -17.16 -7.99 -3.68
C MET A 183 -15.90 -8.85 -3.70
N ILE A 184 -14.83 -8.29 -4.24
CA ILE A 184 -13.49 -8.87 -4.19
C ILE A 184 -12.61 -8.00 -3.32
N TYR A 185 -12.06 -8.58 -2.25
CA TYR A 185 -10.95 -8.02 -1.51
C TYR A 185 -9.65 -8.37 -2.24
N ASN A 186 -9.15 -7.44 -3.05
CA ASN A 186 -8.02 -7.67 -3.93
C ASN A 186 -6.69 -7.68 -3.17
N ARG A 187 -6.09 -8.87 -3.02
CA ARG A 187 -4.74 -9.05 -2.46
C ARG A 187 -3.69 -9.31 -3.54
N HIS A 188 -4.13 -9.57 -4.78
CA HIS A 188 -3.28 -9.71 -5.94
C HIS A 188 -2.38 -8.47 -6.14
N CYS A 189 -1.19 -8.69 -6.69
CA CYS A 189 -0.18 -7.65 -6.86
C CYS A 189 -0.09 -7.08 -8.30
N ASP A 190 -0.81 -7.67 -9.25
CA ASP A 190 -1.18 -6.99 -10.50
C ASP A 190 -2.30 -5.98 -10.25
N PHE A 191 -1.91 -4.76 -9.91
CA PHE A 191 -2.85 -3.71 -9.52
C PHE A 191 -3.70 -3.17 -10.67
N TYR A 192 -3.27 -3.36 -11.92
CA TYR A 192 -4.00 -2.90 -13.10
C TYR A 192 -4.82 -4.01 -13.77
N LEU A 193 -4.71 -5.27 -13.30
CA LEU A 193 -5.35 -6.45 -13.87
C LEU A 193 -4.91 -6.68 -15.34
N ASN A 194 -3.61 -6.59 -15.61
CA ASN A 194 -3.06 -6.74 -16.94
C ASN A 194 -2.79 -8.21 -17.32
N ALA A 195 -2.49 -9.06 -16.35
CA ALA A 195 -2.20 -10.47 -16.54
C ALA A 195 -3.44 -11.22 -17.03
N SER A 196 -3.24 -12.15 -17.98
CA SER A 196 -4.34 -12.89 -18.61
C SER A 196 -5.23 -13.67 -17.63
N PRO A 197 -4.71 -14.28 -16.54
CA PRO A 197 -5.57 -14.90 -15.52
C PRO A 197 -6.55 -13.95 -14.82
N LEU A 198 -6.44 -12.64 -15.01
CA LEU A 198 -7.33 -11.63 -14.44
C LEU A 198 -8.30 -11.02 -15.46
N ASP A 199 -8.27 -11.45 -16.72
CA ASP A 199 -9.03 -10.83 -17.81
C ASP A 199 -10.54 -10.79 -17.51
N HIS A 200 -11.12 -11.90 -17.02
CA HIS A 200 -12.54 -11.98 -16.65
C HIS A 200 -12.90 -11.08 -15.46
N ILE A 201 -12.00 -10.95 -14.47
CA ILE A 201 -12.18 -10.06 -13.33
C ILE A 201 -12.11 -8.60 -13.79
N ARG A 202 -11.16 -8.27 -14.68
CA ARG A 202 -11.05 -6.94 -15.28
C ARG A 202 -12.31 -6.59 -16.06
N GLU A 203 -12.83 -7.50 -16.86
CA GLU A 203 -14.08 -7.28 -17.60
C GLU A 203 -15.27 -7.03 -16.68
N ALA A 204 -15.47 -7.87 -15.66
CA ALA A 204 -16.55 -7.69 -14.70
C ALA A 204 -16.42 -6.36 -13.94
N TYR A 205 -15.20 -5.97 -13.59
CA TYR A 205 -14.90 -4.67 -12.98
C TYR A 205 -15.27 -3.51 -13.92
N LEU A 206 -14.83 -3.54 -15.18
CA LEU A 206 -15.14 -2.50 -16.19
C LEU A 206 -16.64 -2.40 -16.51
N LYS A 207 -17.37 -3.53 -16.40
CA LYS A 207 -18.83 -3.59 -16.56
C LYS A 207 -19.60 -3.24 -15.28
N ARG A 208 -18.91 -2.87 -14.18
CA ARG A 208 -19.52 -2.59 -12.86
C ARG A 208 -20.33 -3.77 -12.31
N GLN A 209 -19.90 -5.00 -12.57
CA GLN A 209 -20.59 -6.21 -12.10
C GLN A 209 -20.08 -6.72 -10.75
N VAL A 210 -18.89 -6.30 -10.32
CA VAL A 210 -18.29 -6.69 -9.03
C VAL A 210 -17.66 -5.49 -8.34
N CYS A 211 -17.84 -5.39 -7.02
CA CYS A 211 -17.15 -4.39 -6.20
C CYS A 211 -15.70 -4.84 -5.96
N LEU A 212 -14.76 -4.38 -6.77
CA LEU A 212 -13.34 -4.66 -6.57
C LEU A 212 -12.72 -3.64 -5.61
N SER A 213 -12.09 -4.09 -4.52
CA SER A 213 -11.41 -3.18 -3.58
C SER A 213 -10.15 -3.81 -2.98
N PRO A 214 -8.98 -3.16 -3.01
CA PRO A 214 -8.70 -1.94 -3.79
C PRO A 214 -8.90 -2.14 -5.29
N ASN A 215 -9.27 -1.07 -5.99
CA ASN A 215 -9.46 -1.07 -7.44
C ASN A 215 -8.26 -0.45 -8.20
N PRO A 216 -8.09 -0.75 -9.50
CA PRO A 216 -7.05 -0.19 -10.34
C PRO A 216 -7.01 1.34 -10.39
N ARG A 217 -8.15 2.02 -10.27
CA ARG A 217 -8.21 3.49 -10.25
C ARG A 217 -7.53 4.05 -9.01
N ALA A 218 -7.82 3.51 -7.82
CA ALA A 218 -7.15 3.92 -6.58
C ALA A 218 -5.63 3.69 -6.68
N TYR A 219 -5.19 2.57 -7.27
CA TYR A 219 -3.76 2.34 -7.51
C TYR A 219 -3.16 3.38 -8.45
N GLY A 220 -3.80 3.58 -9.61
CA GLY A 220 -3.34 4.53 -10.62
C GLY A 220 -3.26 5.97 -10.11
N LEU A 221 -4.17 6.40 -9.24
CA LEU A 221 -4.18 7.76 -8.69
C LEU A 221 -3.17 7.96 -7.55
N LEU A 222 -2.88 6.92 -6.76
CA LEU A 222 -2.18 7.08 -5.48
C LEU A 222 -1.02 6.13 -5.22
N ALA A 223 -1.01 4.90 -5.74
CA ALA A 223 0.00 3.91 -5.37
C ALA A 223 0.99 3.57 -6.50
N ASP A 224 0.69 3.94 -7.74
CA ASP A 224 1.69 3.89 -8.80
C ASP A 224 2.88 4.79 -8.40
N LYS A 225 4.07 4.19 -8.27
CA LYS A 225 5.31 4.86 -7.86
C LYS A 225 5.63 6.09 -8.72
N ARG A 226 5.14 6.17 -9.97
CA ARG A 226 5.28 7.34 -10.85
C ARG A 226 4.59 8.60 -10.30
N ARG A 227 3.61 8.47 -9.40
CA ARG A 227 2.92 9.62 -8.79
C ARG A 227 3.83 10.45 -7.89
N MET A 228 4.83 9.85 -7.27
CA MET A 228 5.81 10.58 -6.45
C MET A 228 6.64 11.59 -7.26
N MET A 229 6.85 11.34 -8.56
CA MET A 229 7.47 12.34 -9.44
C MET A 229 6.60 13.59 -9.55
N LEU A 230 5.27 13.43 -9.63
CA LEU A 230 4.36 14.57 -9.74
C LEU A 230 4.30 15.33 -8.42
N TRP A 231 4.15 14.62 -7.30
CA TRP A 231 3.94 15.25 -5.99
C TRP A 231 5.15 16.06 -5.50
N CYS A 232 6.35 15.77 -6.00
CA CYS A 232 7.57 16.54 -5.71
C CYS A 232 7.74 17.79 -6.60
N ARG A 233 6.78 18.12 -7.49
CA ARG A 233 6.86 19.25 -8.44
C ARG A 233 5.88 20.37 -8.03
N PRO A 234 6.33 21.41 -7.30
CA PRO A 234 5.42 22.42 -6.74
C PRO A 234 4.67 23.22 -7.81
N VAL A 235 5.29 23.50 -8.97
CA VAL A 235 4.62 24.20 -10.08
C VAL A 235 3.45 23.40 -10.63
N LEU A 236 3.64 22.10 -10.86
CA LEU A 236 2.57 21.21 -11.33
C LEU A 236 1.46 21.08 -10.28
N MET A 237 1.82 20.89 -9.02
CA MET A 237 0.87 20.79 -7.92
C MET A 237 0.05 22.08 -7.73
N ARG A 238 0.67 23.25 -7.90
CA ARG A 238 -0.03 24.54 -7.92
C ARG A 238 -1.02 24.63 -9.08
N GLY A 239 -0.67 24.08 -10.25
CA GLY A 239 -1.56 23.98 -11.41
C GLY A 239 -2.84 23.16 -11.13
N PHE A 240 -2.82 22.27 -10.14
CA PHE A 240 -4.01 21.54 -9.66
C PHE A 240 -4.79 22.27 -8.55
N GLY A 241 -4.41 23.51 -8.22
CA GLY A 241 -5.11 24.34 -7.24
C GLY A 241 -4.72 24.09 -5.79
N LEU A 242 -3.55 23.49 -5.52
CA LEU A 242 -3.04 23.35 -4.15
C LEU A 242 -2.60 24.71 -3.60
N ALA A 243 -2.99 25.00 -2.36
CA ALA A 243 -2.58 26.20 -1.64
C ALA A 243 -1.12 26.12 -1.16
N ASP A 244 -0.49 27.25 -0.83
CA ASP A 244 0.91 27.28 -0.39
C ASP A 244 1.17 26.41 0.84
N ALA A 245 0.23 26.35 1.79
CA ALA A 245 0.33 25.48 2.95
C ALA A 245 0.36 23.98 2.57
N GLU A 246 -0.41 23.59 1.54
CA GLU A 246 -0.45 22.21 1.03
C GLU A 246 0.83 21.87 0.25
N LEU A 247 1.34 22.82 -0.53
CA LEU A 247 2.63 22.70 -1.21
C LEU A 247 3.78 22.53 -0.19
N SER A 248 3.74 23.22 0.95
CA SER A 248 4.70 23.03 2.03
C SER A 248 4.65 21.60 2.60
N ILE A 249 3.45 21.07 2.83
CA ILE A 249 3.29 19.67 3.29
C ILE A 249 3.94 18.70 2.30
N LEU A 250 3.70 18.86 0.99
CA LEU A 250 4.32 18.00 -0.03
C LEU A 250 5.84 18.16 -0.05
N ALA A 251 6.36 19.39 -0.07
CA ALA A 251 7.80 19.65 -0.08
C ALA A 251 8.51 19.07 1.16
N GLU A 252 7.85 19.11 2.30
CA GLU A 252 8.38 18.58 3.56
C GLU A 252 8.35 17.06 3.65
N THR A 253 7.45 16.37 2.96
CA THR A 253 7.18 14.94 3.18
C THR A 253 7.44 14.06 1.95
N ILE A 254 7.42 14.61 0.74
CA ILE A 254 7.67 13.85 -0.49
C ILE A 254 9.14 14.02 -0.88
N PRO A 255 9.94 12.94 -0.87
CA PRO A 255 11.31 13.00 -1.37
C PRO A 255 11.32 13.25 -2.87
N GLU A 256 12.33 14.01 -3.31
CA GLU A 256 12.59 14.21 -4.73
C GLU A 256 12.65 12.87 -5.46
N THR A 257 11.86 12.75 -6.54
CA THR A 257 11.75 11.53 -7.33
C THR A 257 11.78 11.89 -8.81
N LEU A 258 12.61 11.20 -9.58
CA LEU A 258 12.89 11.43 -11.00
C LEU A 258 12.80 10.10 -11.76
N LEU A 259 12.69 10.13 -13.08
CA LEU A 259 13.09 8.99 -13.92
C LEU A 259 14.62 8.96 -14.05
N LEU A 260 15.19 7.76 -14.17
CA LEU A 260 16.62 7.57 -14.35
C LEU A 260 17.13 8.26 -15.63
N ARG A 261 16.32 8.30 -16.70
CA ARG A 261 16.64 9.04 -17.93
C ARG A 261 16.88 10.54 -17.75
N GLU A 262 16.43 11.13 -16.63
CA GLU A 262 16.67 12.55 -16.34
C GLU A 262 18.13 12.82 -15.92
N LEU A 263 18.94 11.78 -15.70
CA LEU A 263 20.38 11.87 -15.45
C LEU A 263 21.17 11.23 -16.59
N THR A 264 22.34 11.79 -16.90
CA THR A 264 23.33 11.06 -17.72
C THR A 264 23.85 9.84 -16.96
N ALA A 265 24.39 8.85 -17.68
CA ALA A 265 24.95 7.64 -17.06
C ALA A 265 26.06 7.97 -16.03
N ASP A 266 26.91 8.95 -16.33
CA ASP A 266 27.99 9.38 -15.43
C ASP A 266 27.46 10.14 -14.21
N GLU A 267 26.45 10.99 -14.36
CA GLU A 267 25.79 11.64 -13.22
C GLU A 267 25.08 10.63 -12.33
N ALA A 268 24.34 9.68 -12.92
CA ALA A 268 23.69 8.60 -12.19
C ALA A 268 24.71 7.80 -11.39
N TRP A 269 25.86 7.45 -11.98
CA TRP A 269 26.92 6.72 -11.28
C TRP A 269 27.57 7.53 -10.15
N ARG A 270 27.89 8.81 -10.41
CA ARG A 270 28.52 9.72 -9.43
C ARG A 270 27.61 9.99 -8.25
N THR A 271 26.31 10.18 -8.50
CA THR A 271 25.33 10.54 -7.47
C THR A 271 24.59 9.34 -6.87
N ARG A 272 24.80 8.11 -7.37
CA ARG A 272 24.04 6.89 -6.97
C ARG A 272 23.80 6.72 -5.47
N LYS A 273 24.78 7.06 -4.62
CA LYS A 273 24.68 6.89 -3.16
C LYS A 273 23.55 7.72 -2.53
N GLN A 274 23.14 8.79 -3.23
CA GLN A 274 22.07 9.70 -2.86
C GLN A 274 20.68 9.20 -3.27
N TRP A 275 20.60 8.09 -4.01
CA TRP A 275 19.38 7.60 -4.63
C TRP A 275 19.03 6.17 -4.20
N VAL A 276 17.74 5.89 -4.20
CA VAL A 276 17.16 4.55 -4.23
C VAL A 276 16.54 4.35 -5.61
N PHE A 277 16.92 3.28 -6.29
CA PHE A 277 16.49 2.94 -7.64
C PHE A 277 15.32 1.96 -7.55
N LYS A 278 14.23 2.29 -8.23
CA LYS A 278 12.94 1.59 -8.23
C LYS A 278 12.52 1.28 -9.69
N PRO A 279 13.15 0.28 -10.33
CA PRO A 279 12.77 -0.22 -11.65
C PRO A 279 11.30 -0.64 -11.66
N ASP A 280 10.68 -0.59 -12.83
CA ASP A 280 9.33 -1.12 -13.06
C ASP A 280 9.37 -2.65 -13.26
N THR A 281 10.06 -3.34 -12.37
CA THR A 281 10.00 -4.80 -12.28
C THR A 281 8.81 -5.12 -11.40
N GLY A 282 7.74 -5.64 -12.00
CA GLY A 282 6.54 -6.03 -11.26
C GLY A 282 6.89 -6.85 -10.00
N TYR A 283 6.13 -6.60 -8.94
CA TYR A 283 6.06 -7.38 -7.69
C TYR A 283 7.09 -7.13 -6.57
N ALA A 284 6.55 -6.84 -5.37
CA ALA A 284 7.08 -7.17 -4.04
C ALA A 284 8.53 -6.79 -3.68
N SER A 285 8.93 -5.53 -3.86
CA SER A 285 10.29 -5.03 -3.52
C SER A 285 11.43 -5.72 -4.29
N ARG A 286 11.12 -6.67 -5.19
CA ARG A 286 12.11 -7.31 -6.06
C ARG A 286 12.51 -6.27 -7.09
N GLY A 287 13.66 -5.64 -6.85
CA GLY A 287 14.20 -4.61 -7.73
C GLY A 287 14.48 -3.28 -7.06
N VAL A 288 14.13 -3.05 -5.78
CA VAL A 288 14.55 -1.80 -5.12
C VAL A 288 16.02 -1.88 -4.75
N TYR A 289 16.84 -0.99 -5.31
CA TYR A 289 18.28 -0.94 -5.05
C TYR A 289 18.68 0.33 -4.31
N VAL A 290 19.33 0.18 -3.15
CA VAL A 290 20.00 1.31 -2.50
C VAL A 290 21.27 1.61 -3.30
N GLY A 291 21.39 2.80 -3.87
CA GLY A 291 22.45 3.07 -4.84
C GLY A 291 23.88 3.01 -4.29
N GLU A 292 24.06 3.10 -2.97
CA GLU A 292 25.34 2.80 -2.31
C GLU A 292 25.83 1.37 -2.56
N LYS A 293 24.90 0.43 -2.73
CA LYS A 293 25.18 -0.99 -2.95
C LYS A 293 25.08 -1.38 -4.44
N LEU A 294 24.84 -0.42 -5.34
CA LEU A 294 24.84 -0.67 -6.78
C LEU A 294 26.26 -0.73 -7.34
N THR A 295 26.50 -1.74 -8.17
CA THR A 295 27.67 -1.83 -9.05
C THR A 295 27.42 -1.06 -10.35
N ARG A 296 28.49 -0.71 -11.07
CA ARG A 296 28.37 0.02 -12.34
C ARG A 296 27.65 -0.82 -13.40
N HIS A 297 27.95 -2.12 -13.43
CA HIS A 297 27.26 -3.09 -14.27
C HIS A 297 25.76 -3.12 -13.97
N LYS A 298 25.36 -3.26 -12.69
CA LYS A 298 23.95 -3.33 -12.33
C LYS A 298 23.20 -2.04 -12.64
N LEU A 299 23.84 -0.88 -12.46
CA LEU A 299 23.26 0.40 -12.86
C LEU A 299 23.01 0.47 -14.37
N ALA A 300 23.93 -0.03 -15.20
CA ALA A 300 23.79 -0.03 -16.66
C ALA A 300 22.70 -1.00 -17.17
N GLU A 301 22.36 -2.03 -16.39
CA GLU A 301 21.23 -2.92 -16.71
C GLU A 301 19.85 -2.31 -16.43
N LEU A 302 19.77 -1.22 -15.64
CA LEU A 302 18.50 -0.61 -15.31
C LEU A 302 17.95 0.14 -16.53
N ASP A 303 16.70 -0.14 -16.89
CA ASP A 303 16.00 0.58 -17.94
C ASP A 303 15.79 2.06 -17.53
N PRO A 304 16.41 3.04 -18.22
CA PRO A 304 16.29 4.45 -17.85
C PRO A 304 14.87 5.01 -17.99
N GLU A 305 14.05 4.44 -18.88
CA GLU A 305 12.69 4.92 -19.16
C GLU A 305 11.69 4.49 -18.07
N ASN A 306 11.93 3.34 -17.44
CA ASN A 306 11.02 2.74 -16.47
C ASN A 306 11.57 2.70 -15.04
N THR A 307 12.85 3.05 -14.85
CA THR A 307 13.46 3.13 -13.52
C THR A 307 13.25 4.49 -12.90
N LEU A 308 12.50 4.53 -11.79
CA LEU A 308 12.40 5.70 -10.95
C LEU A 308 13.61 5.75 -10.02
N ILE A 309 14.15 6.93 -9.78
CA ILE A 309 15.11 7.19 -8.71
C ILE A 309 14.48 8.13 -7.69
N GLN A 310 14.64 7.81 -6.41
CA GLN A 310 14.10 8.59 -5.32
C GLN A 310 15.21 8.97 -4.36
N ARG A 311 15.22 10.23 -3.90
CA ARG A 311 16.19 10.72 -2.93
C ARG A 311 16.21 9.78 -1.72
N ARG A 312 17.39 9.26 -1.42
CA ARG A 312 17.59 8.30 -0.35
C ARG A 312 17.29 8.95 0.99
N ILE A 313 16.33 8.37 1.72
CA ILE A 313 16.04 8.73 3.10
C ILE A 313 16.60 7.62 3.99
N HIS A 314 17.49 7.97 4.90
CA HIS A 314 18.00 7.02 5.89
C HIS A 314 16.85 6.64 6.85
N PRO A 315 16.57 5.35 7.05
CA PRO A 315 15.57 4.91 8.03
C PRO A 315 16.05 5.26 9.44
N SER A 316 15.10 5.49 10.36
CA SER A 316 15.41 5.56 11.78
C SER A 316 15.88 4.19 12.29
N MET A 317 16.56 4.19 13.44
CA MET A 317 17.07 2.96 14.05
C MET A 317 16.32 2.68 15.36
N THR A 318 15.77 1.48 15.49
CA THR A 318 15.16 0.97 16.73
C THR A 318 16.20 0.12 17.46
N PRO A 319 16.58 0.46 18.70
CA PRO A 319 17.46 -0.37 19.52
C PRO A 319 16.81 -1.72 19.85
N GLY A 320 17.60 -2.79 19.77
CA GLY A 320 17.21 -4.14 20.20
C GLY A 320 17.87 -4.55 21.51
N ALA A 321 18.25 -5.83 21.61
CA ALA A 321 19.18 -6.30 22.63
C ALA A 321 20.56 -5.60 22.52
N PRO A 322 21.46 -5.74 23.51
CA PRO A 322 22.80 -5.16 23.45
C PRO A 322 23.48 -5.43 22.09
N GLN A 323 24.09 -4.39 21.52
CA GLN A 323 24.74 -4.39 20.20
C GLN A 323 23.82 -4.67 18.99
N GLN A 324 22.50 -4.73 19.17
CA GLN A 324 21.53 -4.85 18.09
C GLN A 324 20.79 -3.53 17.83
N ALA A 325 20.67 -3.18 16.55
CA ALA A 325 19.81 -2.11 16.09
C ALA A 325 19.15 -2.51 14.76
N PHE A 326 17.91 -2.07 14.58
CA PHE A 326 17.09 -2.40 13.43
C PHE A 326 16.72 -1.14 12.67
N LYS A 327 16.78 -1.19 11.34
CA LYS A 327 16.20 -0.14 10.50
C LYS A 327 14.69 -0.15 10.70
N THR A 328 14.10 1.04 10.70
CA THR A 328 12.69 1.22 11.01
C THR A 328 12.02 2.04 9.93
N ASP A 329 10.89 1.54 9.47
CA ASP A 329 9.90 2.34 8.75
C ASP A 329 8.57 2.31 9.53
N TYR A 330 7.68 3.25 9.19
CA TYR A 330 6.36 3.36 9.81
C TYR A 330 5.30 3.30 8.72
N ARG A 331 4.28 2.48 8.94
CA ARG A 331 3.12 2.33 8.07
C ARG A 331 1.88 2.92 8.73
N LEU A 332 1.16 3.76 7.99
CA LEU A 332 -0.22 4.10 8.31
C LEU A 332 -1.16 3.23 7.48
N PHE A 333 -2.13 2.59 8.13
CA PHE A 333 -3.25 1.93 7.47
C PHE A 333 -4.39 2.93 7.33
N VAL A 334 -4.95 3.06 6.13
CA VAL A 334 -5.81 4.20 5.78
C VAL A 334 -7.01 3.75 4.96
N TYR A 335 -8.19 4.28 5.27
CA TYR A 335 -9.36 4.25 4.39
C TYR A 335 -9.75 5.70 4.09
N ARG A 336 -9.63 6.11 2.83
CA ARG A 336 -9.83 7.51 2.40
C ARG A 336 -8.91 8.47 3.15
N ASP A 337 -9.46 9.37 3.96
CA ASP A 337 -8.77 10.32 4.85
C ASP A 337 -8.67 9.82 6.31
N ARG A 338 -9.19 8.63 6.60
CA ARG A 338 -9.30 8.07 7.95
C ARG A 338 -8.16 7.10 8.23
N ILE A 339 -7.44 7.36 9.33
CA ILE A 339 -6.40 6.46 9.82
C ILE A 339 -7.05 5.26 10.53
N LEU A 340 -6.84 4.07 9.99
CA LEU A 340 -7.29 2.80 10.54
C LEU A 340 -6.39 2.34 11.69
N GLY A 341 -5.08 2.46 11.50
CA GLY A 341 -4.05 2.11 12.47
C GLY A 341 -2.67 2.59 12.03
N ALA A 342 -1.67 2.39 12.88
CA ALA A 342 -0.28 2.67 12.60
C ALA A 342 0.59 1.56 13.17
N ALA A 343 1.69 1.23 12.49
CA ALA A 343 2.67 0.26 12.96
C ALA A 343 4.07 0.67 12.53
N ALA A 344 5.07 0.26 13.28
CA ALA A 344 6.44 0.24 12.79
C ALA A 344 6.73 -1.12 12.15
N ARG A 345 7.65 -1.15 11.18
CA ARG A 345 8.28 -2.39 10.73
C ARG A 345 9.78 -2.23 10.94
N ILE A 346 10.37 -3.11 11.74
CA ILE A 346 11.80 -3.09 12.02
C ILE A 346 12.49 -4.27 11.35
N TYR A 347 13.65 -4.04 10.76
CA TYR A 347 14.31 -5.02 9.91
C TYR A 347 15.82 -4.81 9.82
N GLN A 348 16.52 -5.82 9.33
CA GLN A 348 17.91 -5.73 8.87
C GLN A 348 17.98 -5.96 7.36
N GLY A 349 19.07 -5.51 6.74
CA GLY A 349 19.26 -5.62 5.28
C GLY A 349 18.99 -4.32 4.52
N GLN A 350 18.76 -4.41 3.20
CA GLN A 350 18.59 -3.23 2.34
C GLN A 350 17.18 -2.65 2.40
N VAL A 351 16.18 -3.53 2.33
CA VAL A 351 14.76 -3.21 2.24
C VAL A 351 13.99 -3.93 3.34
N THR A 352 12.82 -3.38 3.68
CA THR A 352 11.91 -3.94 4.67
C THR A 352 11.55 -5.38 4.32
N ASN A 353 11.62 -6.26 5.32
CA ASN A 353 11.32 -7.68 5.16
C ASN A 353 10.74 -8.25 6.45
N LEU A 354 10.05 -9.38 6.32
CA LEU A 354 9.40 -10.09 7.43
C LEU A 354 10.19 -11.35 7.86
N ARG A 355 11.49 -11.42 7.53
CA ARG A 355 12.35 -12.59 7.79
C ARG A 355 13.48 -12.30 8.78
N THR A 356 13.67 -11.05 9.15
CA THR A 356 14.68 -10.63 10.12
C THR A 356 14.30 -11.22 11.49
N GLU A 357 15.23 -11.96 12.11
CA GLU A 357 15.06 -12.44 13.48
C GLU A 357 14.84 -11.26 14.45
N ASN A 358 13.83 -11.37 15.32
CA ASN A 358 13.35 -10.29 16.19
C ASN A 358 12.90 -9.01 15.45
N GLY A 359 12.83 -9.05 14.12
CA GLY A 359 12.24 -8.02 13.28
C GLY A 359 10.79 -8.30 12.92
N GLY A 360 10.21 -7.45 12.08
CA GLY A 360 8.81 -7.50 11.68
C GLY A 360 8.01 -6.33 12.22
N PHE A 361 6.70 -6.54 12.40
CA PHE A 361 5.78 -5.52 12.91
C PHE A 361 6.06 -5.22 14.38
N ALA A 362 6.19 -3.95 14.71
CA ALA A 362 6.56 -3.47 16.03
C ALA A 362 5.53 -2.45 16.54
N LYS A 363 5.33 -2.48 17.87
CA LYS A 363 4.52 -1.49 18.58
C LYS A 363 5.15 -0.10 18.42
N ILE A 364 4.33 0.89 18.11
CA ILE A 364 4.76 2.30 18.16
C ILE A 364 4.64 2.81 19.59
N ARG A 365 5.72 3.40 20.12
CA ARG A 365 5.71 4.19 21.34
C ARG A 365 5.71 5.67 20.97
N LEU A 366 4.64 6.37 21.31
CA LEU A 366 4.54 7.79 20.98
C LEU A 366 5.39 8.62 21.96
N THR A 367 6.31 9.40 21.40
CA THR A 367 7.14 10.37 22.13
C THR A 367 6.59 11.78 21.95
N VAL A 368 7.02 12.70 22.81
CA VAL A 368 6.54 14.10 22.82
C VAL A 368 6.96 14.82 21.54
#